data_AF-A0AAD4F1L6-F1
#
_entry.id   AF-A0AAD4F1L6-F1
#
_cell.length_a   1.000
_cell.length_b   1.000
_cell.length_c   1.000
_cell.angle_alpha   90.00
_cell.angle_beta   90.00
_cell.angle_gamma   90.00
#
_symmetry.space_group_name_H-M   'P 1'
#
loop_
_entity.id
_entity.type
_entity.pdbx_description
1 polymer ?
#
loop_
_entity_poly.entity_id
_entity_poly.type
_entity_poly.pdbx_seq_one_letter_code
_entity_poly.pdbx_strand_id
1 'polypeptide(L)'
;MALIEHKPDQPDTPPKDLHIGAINPFALVEALLGRKMDWNHSSNIKLMASILQTDYEELFDLRFNSVIYAGLRLSERGDRAERIPRREMRTLTARDLIYPDFSRVKKLGDLVDLGIKDLDEVKVKRAVMSNGNLRLKLRPETLGKTLCSSEMTSTLRELCTPFRIDRNAEWSPPNGTWTDISSCHRQDATVFSNPVQGATGNSWLIAALMSVSWSDPAAIKHSALHHPPSSSFSSLSLSPCSGRDRDNDHDRDNDHDHDHDHDHDHDHDHDHDHDHDHDHDHDHKEGTLSIRFYRKGGDKDAKTATVTVNCELPTNNSSSLLMYCRPSYMNRSRYTTMGVSGGELWPALYEKAFAKWLTTSPNTTFPPLDFDDSYIYSCADDEAASNPEHPDLTQTAHGDPVKAMAQLTDKQPQYFLTAPRRAKDLLSLVRSHCVNLRTIYPAVAWTHPSGDGFRGCTLVGNMAYSVLGWAAPRQRKQYIVLRHPWGIAEKPGRTSIPGVVSTVDVKFWPPAGLLEVKGVFAIEAGAFKECFAGMGVAK
;
A
#
# COMPACT_ATOMS: atom_id res chain seq x y z
N MET A 1 -37.83 25.47 13.68
CA MET A 1 -37.32 24.44 12.75
C MET A 1 -37.38 23.11 13.46
N ALA A 2 -38.23 22.18 12.99
CA ALA A 2 -38.29 20.83 13.56
C ALA A 2 -36.94 20.14 13.34
N LEU A 3 -36.26 19.76 14.43
CA LEU A 3 -35.11 18.89 14.39
C LEU A 3 -35.59 17.54 13.85
N ILE A 4 -35.21 17.21 12.61
CA ILE A 4 -35.41 15.86 12.08
C ILE A 4 -34.61 14.94 13.01
N GLU A 5 -35.29 14.09 13.78
CA GLU A 5 -34.64 13.05 14.58
C GLU A 5 -33.98 12.06 13.62
N HIS A 6 -32.66 12.21 13.41
CA HIS A 6 -31.90 11.28 12.60
C HIS A 6 -31.82 9.93 13.34
N LYS A 7 -32.46 8.90 12.79
CA LYS A 7 -32.36 7.53 13.30
C LYS A 7 -30.93 7.04 13.09
N PRO A 8 -30.15 6.73 14.14
CA PRO A 8 -28.72 6.47 13.96
C PRO A 8 -28.41 5.24 13.12
N ASP A 9 -29.33 4.29 13.05
CA ASP A 9 -29.29 3.05 12.26
C ASP A 9 -29.72 3.21 10.80
N GLN A 10 -30.30 4.35 10.44
CA GLN A 10 -30.70 4.64 9.06
C GLN A 10 -29.45 4.99 8.22
N PRO A 11 -29.23 4.33 7.06
CA PRO A 11 -28.16 4.70 6.15
C PRO A 11 -28.37 6.11 5.60
N ASP A 12 -27.27 6.85 5.45
CA ASP A 12 -27.25 8.13 4.74
C ASP A 12 -27.20 7.91 3.23
N THR A 13 -27.51 8.96 2.48
CA THR A 13 -27.26 8.98 1.04
C THR A 13 -25.76 8.80 0.76
N PRO A 14 -25.37 7.99 -0.24
CA PRO A 14 -23.97 7.85 -0.64
C PRO A 14 -23.32 9.22 -0.87
N PRO A 15 -22.13 9.49 -0.30
CA PRO A 15 -21.40 10.71 -0.58
C PRO A 15 -21.11 10.83 -2.08
N LYS A 16 -21.31 12.03 -2.63
CA LYS A 16 -20.89 12.32 -4.01
C LYS A 16 -19.37 12.43 -4.06
N ASP A 17 -18.75 11.80 -5.05
CA ASP A 17 -17.32 11.95 -5.39
C ASP A 17 -16.37 11.67 -4.21
N LEU A 18 -16.51 10.48 -3.62
CA LEU A 18 -15.67 10.04 -2.52
C LEU A 18 -14.29 9.57 -3.04
N HIS A 19 -13.25 10.37 -2.79
CA HIS A 19 -11.89 10.12 -3.27
C HIS A 19 -10.92 9.76 -2.13
N ILE A 20 -11.15 8.61 -1.49
CA ILE A 20 -10.34 8.14 -0.37
C ILE A 20 -9.10 7.39 -0.89
N GLY A 21 -7.92 7.77 -0.42
CA GLY A 21 -6.68 7.16 -0.85
C GLY A 21 -5.44 7.95 -0.46
N ALA A 22 -4.57 7.32 0.33
CA ALA A 22 -3.19 7.74 0.53
C ALA A 22 -2.27 6.55 0.20
N ILE A 23 -1.18 6.78 -0.52
CA ILE A 23 -0.18 5.78 -0.90
C ILE A 23 0.52 5.24 0.35
N ASN A 24 0.86 3.96 0.37
CA ASN A 24 1.75 3.41 1.39
C ASN A 24 3.17 3.98 1.22
N PRO A 25 3.64 4.90 2.09
CA PRO A 25 4.95 5.53 1.91
C PRO A 25 6.09 4.52 2.03
N PHE A 26 5.88 3.42 2.75
CA PHE A 26 6.83 2.34 2.90
C PHE A 26 7.06 1.63 1.56
N ALA A 27 5.97 1.15 0.95
CA ALA A 27 6.05 0.48 -0.35
C ALA A 27 6.53 1.44 -1.45
N LEU A 28 6.12 2.70 -1.40
CA LEU A 28 6.57 3.72 -2.35
C LEU A 28 8.09 3.93 -2.29
N VAL A 29 8.64 4.12 -1.09
CA VAL A 29 10.09 4.31 -0.93
C VAL A 29 10.87 3.04 -1.27
N GLU A 30 10.35 1.84 -0.95
CA GLU A 30 10.95 0.56 -1.39
C GLU A 30 11.00 0.44 -2.91
N ALA A 31 9.92 0.80 -3.60
CA ALA A 31 9.84 0.80 -5.06
C ALA A 31 10.81 1.80 -5.71
N LEU A 32 11.01 2.97 -5.09
CA LEU A 32 11.96 3.98 -5.57
C LEU A 32 13.43 3.58 -5.33
N LEU A 33 13.74 2.99 -4.17
CA LEU A 33 15.10 2.61 -3.80
C LEU A 33 15.54 1.25 -4.36
N GLY A 34 14.59 0.41 -4.78
CA GLY A 34 14.86 -0.95 -5.24
C GLY A 34 15.43 -1.86 -4.15
N ARG A 35 15.03 -1.65 -2.89
CA ARG A 35 15.43 -2.49 -1.75
C ARG A 35 14.41 -2.43 -0.62
N LYS A 36 14.36 -3.50 0.19
CA LYS A 36 13.54 -3.53 1.40
C LYS A 36 14.11 -2.62 2.49
N MET A 37 13.23 -2.05 3.31
CA MET A 37 13.59 -1.13 4.40
C MET A 37 13.05 -1.63 5.75
N ASP A 38 13.84 -1.55 6.83
CA ASP A 38 13.34 -1.79 8.18
C ASP A 38 12.69 -0.53 8.75
N TRP A 39 11.37 -0.46 8.66
CA TRP A 39 10.60 0.70 9.08
C TRP A 39 10.61 0.97 10.58
N ASN A 40 11.13 0.06 11.40
CA ASN A 40 11.29 0.32 12.84
C ASN A 40 12.49 1.20 13.17
N HIS A 41 13.42 1.37 12.25
CA HIS A 41 14.66 2.10 12.50
C HIS A 41 14.46 3.62 12.29
N SER A 42 14.83 4.43 13.29
CA SER A 42 14.59 5.89 13.30
C SER A 42 15.28 6.66 12.17
N SER A 43 16.40 6.14 11.64
CA SER A 43 17.06 6.70 10.44
C SER A 43 16.16 6.64 9.20
N ASN A 44 15.28 5.64 9.11
CA ASN A 44 14.46 5.40 7.93
C ASN A 44 13.27 6.36 7.85
N ILE A 45 12.81 6.87 8.99
CA ILE A 45 11.85 8.00 9.07
C ILE A 45 12.44 9.25 8.41
N LYS A 46 13.70 9.58 8.74
CA LYS A 46 14.39 10.73 8.13
C LYS A 46 14.64 10.52 6.64
N LEU A 47 15.01 9.30 6.25
CA LEU A 47 15.21 8.95 4.85
C LEU A 47 13.91 9.08 4.05
N MET A 48 12.79 8.59 4.58
CA MET A 48 11.47 8.73 3.95
C MET A 48 11.10 10.20 3.76
N ALA A 49 11.23 11.02 4.80
CA ALA A 49 10.95 12.45 4.70
C ALA A 49 11.84 13.15 3.64
N SER A 50 13.09 12.72 3.52
CA SER A 50 14.04 13.22 2.51
C SER A 50 13.63 12.80 1.09
N ILE A 51 13.32 11.52 0.87
CA ILE A 51 12.94 10.98 -0.45
C ILE A 51 11.61 11.58 -0.93
N LEU A 52 10.63 11.68 -0.03
CA LEU A 52 9.30 12.22 -0.34
C LEU A 52 9.25 13.75 -0.23
N GLN A 53 10.36 14.39 0.13
CA GLN A 53 10.54 15.84 0.31
C GLN A 53 9.42 16.52 1.14
N THR A 54 8.87 15.78 2.10
CA THR A 54 7.81 16.24 3.01
C THR A 54 8.22 15.89 4.43
N ASP A 55 7.99 16.80 5.38
CA ASP A 55 8.25 16.50 6.77
C ASP A 55 7.40 15.33 7.25
N TYR A 56 8.00 14.44 8.04
CA TYR A 56 7.29 13.26 8.52
C TYR A 56 6.02 13.60 9.34
N GLU A 57 6.06 14.69 10.12
CA GLU A 57 4.90 15.19 10.88
C GLU A 57 3.78 15.73 9.97
N GLU A 58 4.05 15.98 8.69
CA GLU A 58 3.10 16.52 7.71
C GLU A 58 2.71 15.51 6.63
N LEU A 59 3.47 14.43 6.51
CA LEU A 59 3.33 13.41 5.48
C LEU A 59 1.90 12.85 5.42
N PHE A 60 1.28 12.68 6.59
CA PHE A 60 0.01 11.98 6.76
C PHE A 60 -1.23 12.88 6.78
N ASP A 61 -1.12 14.15 6.37
CA ASP A 61 -2.25 15.10 6.35
C ASP A 61 -2.36 15.79 4.99
N LEU A 62 -3.53 15.68 4.35
CA LEU A 62 -3.75 16.13 2.97
C LEU A 62 -3.48 17.63 2.78
N ARG A 63 -3.63 18.45 3.85
CA ARG A 63 -3.35 19.90 3.82
C ARG A 63 -1.94 20.25 3.35
N PHE A 64 -0.99 19.33 3.52
CA PHE A 64 0.41 19.58 3.21
C PHE A 64 0.83 19.13 1.81
N ASN A 65 -0.12 18.62 1.01
CA ASN A 65 0.12 18.21 -0.37
C ASN A 65 1.27 17.21 -0.51
N SER A 66 1.42 16.28 0.45
CA SER A 66 2.43 15.24 0.36
C SER A 66 2.26 14.40 -0.91
N VAL A 67 3.37 13.89 -1.44
CA VAL A 67 3.39 12.92 -2.56
C VAL A 67 2.52 11.70 -2.28
N ILE A 68 2.30 11.30 -1.02
CA ILE A 68 1.42 10.16 -0.72
C ILE A 68 -0.05 10.41 -1.12
N TYR A 69 -0.42 11.66 -1.40
CA TYR A 69 -1.73 12.07 -1.91
C TYR A 69 -1.67 12.46 -3.39
N ALA A 70 -0.70 11.95 -4.16
CA ALA A 70 -0.51 12.26 -5.57
C ALA A 70 -1.83 12.25 -6.36
N GLY A 71 -2.18 13.37 -7.00
CA GLY A 71 -3.44 13.52 -7.74
C GLY A 71 -4.65 14.00 -6.90
N LEU A 72 -4.48 14.26 -5.61
CA LEU A 72 -5.50 14.85 -4.73
C LEU A 72 -5.05 16.18 -4.10
N ARG A 73 -6.03 17.04 -3.84
CA ARG A 73 -5.90 18.23 -3.00
C ARG A 73 -7.07 18.32 -2.01
N LEU A 74 -6.90 19.12 -0.97
CA LEU A 74 -8.00 19.45 -0.07
C LEU A 74 -8.96 20.44 -0.74
N SER A 75 -10.27 20.25 -0.55
CA SER A 75 -11.29 21.20 -1.00
C SER A 75 -11.09 22.57 -0.35
N GLU A 76 -11.63 23.63 -0.98
CA GLU A 76 -11.61 24.98 -0.40
C GLU A 76 -12.24 25.05 0.99
N ARG A 77 -13.26 24.22 1.24
CA ARG A 77 -13.94 24.12 2.55
C ARG A 77 -13.14 23.32 3.58
N GLY A 78 -12.10 22.60 3.17
CA GLY A 78 -11.27 21.80 4.06
C GLY A 78 -11.88 20.47 4.50
N ASP A 79 -12.99 20.06 3.91
CA ASP A 79 -13.85 18.95 4.40
C ASP A 79 -13.78 17.67 3.58
N ARG A 80 -13.25 17.74 2.35
CA ARG A 80 -13.11 16.58 1.44
C ARG A 80 -11.87 16.67 0.56
N ALA A 81 -11.45 15.52 0.02
CA ALA A 81 -10.44 15.46 -1.01
C ALA A 81 -11.07 15.67 -2.40
N GLU A 82 -10.38 16.40 -3.26
CA GLU A 82 -10.76 16.66 -4.65
C GLU A 82 -9.63 16.23 -5.57
N ARG A 83 -9.99 15.72 -6.75
CA ARG A 83 -8.99 15.36 -7.78
C ARG A 83 -8.32 16.61 -8.31
N ILE A 84 -7.00 16.53 -8.47
CA ILE A 84 -6.24 17.52 -9.22
C ILE A 84 -6.43 17.21 -10.71
N PRO A 85 -6.92 18.18 -11.52
CA PRO A 85 -7.05 17.98 -12.96
C PRO A 85 -5.70 17.68 -13.62
N ARG A 86 -5.68 16.87 -14.68
CA ARG A 86 -4.45 16.49 -15.40
C ARG A 86 -3.63 17.71 -15.84
N ARG A 87 -4.29 18.78 -16.30
CA ARG A 87 -3.64 20.04 -16.73
C ARG A 87 -2.89 20.76 -15.61
N GLU A 88 -3.25 20.50 -14.35
CA GLU A 88 -2.60 21.08 -13.17
C GLU A 88 -1.45 20.19 -12.65
N MET A 89 -1.33 18.95 -13.14
CA MET A 89 -0.23 18.06 -12.80
C MET A 89 1.04 18.43 -13.56
N ARG A 90 2.13 18.78 -12.85
CA ARG A 90 3.42 19.17 -13.45
C ARG A 90 4.54 18.16 -13.21
N THR A 91 5.37 17.93 -14.24
CA THR A 91 6.52 17.03 -14.15
C THR A 91 7.74 17.86 -13.81
N LEU A 92 8.41 17.53 -12.72
CA LEU A 92 9.65 18.16 -12.29
C LEU A 92 10.85 17.44 -12.92
N THR A 93 11.82 18.23 -13.38
CA THR A 93 13.11 17.78 -13.88
C THR A 93 14.15 17.77 -12.76
N ALA A 94 15.30 17.13 -13.00
CA ALA A 94 16.42 17.16 -12.05
C ALA A 94 16.85 18.60 -11.69
N ARG A 95 16.74 19.55 -12.64
CA ARG A 95 17.10 20.96 -12.42
C ARG A 95 16.16 21.66 -11.44
N ASP A 96 14.88 21.29 -11.43
CA ASP A 96 13.89 21.89 -10.52
C ASP A 96 14.13 21.51 -9.05
N LEU A 97 14.85 20.40 -8.80
CA LEU A 97 15.11 19.86 -7.47
C LEU A 97 16.49 20.26 -6.91
N ILE A 98 17.26 21.08 -7.62
CA ILE A 98 18.58 21.54 -7.19
C ILE A 98 18.42 22.68 -6.18
N TYR A 99 19.07 22.55 -5.04
CA TYR A 99 19.17 23.59 -4.02
C TYR A 99 20.57 24.20 -4.00
N PRO A 100 20.70 25.50 -3.67
CA PRO A 100 22.00 26.11 -3.43
C PRO A 100 22.69 25.49 -2.21
N ASP A 101 24.02 25.55 -2.21
CA ASP A 101 24.84 25.08 -1.09
C ASP A 101 24.75 26.06 0.09
N PHE A 102 24.13 25.60 1.19
CA PHE A 102 23.96 26.36 2.42
C PHE A 102 25.17 26.27 3.38
N SER A 103 26.21 25.48 3.06
CA SER A 103 27.36 25.28 3.96
C SER A 103 28.14 26.57 4.29
N ARG A 104 28.01 27.60 3.45
CA ARG A 104 28.73 28.87 3.55
C ARG A 104 27.99 29.95 4.34
N VAL A 105 26.75 29.71 4.75
CA VAL A 105 25.91 30.68 5.49
C VAL A 105 26.45 30.87 6.91
N LYS A 106 26.76 32.11 7.29
CA LYS A 106 27.26 32.47 8.62
C LYS A 106 26.30 33.37 9.40
N LYS A 107 25.55 34.21 8.70
CA LYS A 107 24.51 35.09 9.26
C LYS A 107 23.23 34.97 8.44
N LEU A 108 22.09 35.30 9.04
CA LEU A 108 20.77 35.25 8.38
C LEU A 108 20.75 36.05 7.06
N GLY A 109 21.41 37.21 7.02
CA GLY A 109 21.50 38.03 5.81
C GLY A 109 22.18 37.35 4.62
N ASP A 110 23.04 36.34 4.82
CA ASP A 110 23.70 35.62 3.73
C ASP A 110 22.70 34.77 2.91
N LEU A 111 21.51 34.52 3.44
CA LEU A 111 20.44 33.79 2.75
C LEU A 111 19.91 34.57 1.53
N VAL A 112 20.00 35.89 1.56
CA VAL A 112 19.60 36.77 0.44
C VAL A 112 20.47 36.51 -0.79
N ASP A 113 21.78 36.37 -0.59
CA ASP A 113 22.75 36.08 -1.65
C ASP A 113 22.55 34.69 -2.27
N LEU A 114 21.89 33.78 -1.54
CA LEU A 114 21.53 32.43 -2.00
C LEU A 114 20.15 32.36 -2.67
N GLY A 115 19.45 33.49 -2.84
CA GLY A 115 18.18 33.56 -3.55
C GLY A 115 16.92 33.56 -2.66
N ILE A 116 17.07 33.57 -1.34
CA ILE A 116 15.96 33.82 -0.41
C ILE A 116 15.76 35.33 -0.28
N LYS A 117 14.97 35.89 -1.19
CA LYS A 117 14.57 37.30 -1.14
C LYS A 117 13.60 37.56 0.01
N ASP A 118 13.50 38.81 0.44
CA ASP A 118 12.51 39.28 1.43
C ASP A 118 12.50 38.43 2.70
N LEU A 119 13.69 38.27 3.30
CA LEU A 119 13.95 37.33 4.40
C LEU A 119 13.04 37.55 5.61
N ASP A 120 12.59 38.78 5.83
CA ASP A 120 11.64 39.20 6.87
C ASP A 120 10.20 38.74 6.60
N GLU A 121 9.84 38.48 5.34
CA GLU A 121 8.54 37.91 4.96
C GLU A 121 8.55 36.38 4.92
N VAL A 122 9.73 35.75 4.99
CA VAL A 122 9.85 34.28 4.94
C VAL A 122 9.14 33.63 6.11
N LYS A 123 8.14 32.80 5.79
CA LYS A 123 7.33 32.11 6.79
C LYS A 123 8.19 31.16 7.64
N VAL A 124 8.11 31.34 8.96
CA VAL A 124 8.68 30.41 9.92
C VAL A 124 7.73 29.23 10.09
N LYS A 125 8.14 28.07 9.59
CA LYS A 125 7.41 26.81 9.74
C LYS A 125 7.49 26.26 11.16
N ARG A 126 8.65 26.42 11.82
CA ARG A 126 8.87 25.98 13.21
C ARG A 126 9.96 26.81 13.86
N ALA A 127 9.76 27.18 15.13
CA ALA A 127 10.75 27.82 15.98
C ALA A 127 10.80 27.09 17.32
N VAL A 128 11.98 26.60 17.72
CA VAL A 128 12.16 25.88 18.99
C VAL A 128 13.49 26.29 19.64
N MET A 129 13.44 26.64 20.92
CA MET A 129 14.63 26.76 21.76
C MET A 129 15.09 25.37 22.23
N SER A 130 16.36 25.02 21.99
CA SER A 130 16.94 23.76 22.45
C SER A 130 18.41 23.96 22.77
N ASN A 131 18.81 23.61 24.00
CA ASN A 131 20.20 23.74 24.50
C ASN A 131 20.77 25.16 24.28
N GLY A 132 19.99 26.19 24.58
CA GLY A 132 20.38 27.60 24.38
C GLY A 132 20.38 28.07 22.92
N ASN A 133 20.09 27.21 21.95
CA ASN A 133 20.07 27.55 20.53
C ASN A 133 18.64 27.68 20.01
N LEU A 134 18.36 28.74 19.24
CA LEU A 134 17.13 28.88 18.47
C LEU A 134 17.25 28.07 17.17
N ARG A 135 16.40 27.05 17.02
CA ARG A 135 16.29 26.27 15.78
C ARG A 135 15.08 26.77 15.00
N LEU A 136 15.34 27.39 13.85
CA LEU A 136 14.31 27.83 12.90
C LEU A 136 14.22 26.86 11.74
N LYS A 137 12.98 26.54 11.35
CA LYS A 137 12.66 25.92 10.08
C LYS A 137 11.90 26.94 9.25
N LEU A 138 12.49 27.34 8.14
CA LEU A 138 11.94 28.35 7.24
C LEU A 138 11.27 27.66 6.04
N ARG A 139 10.27 28.32 5.45
CA ARG A 139 9.65 27.90 4.20
C ARG A 139 9.82 29.00 3.16
N PRO A 140 10.97 29.04 2.46
CA PRO A 140 11.17 29.98 1.35
C PRO A 140 10.37 29.51 0.14
N GLU A 141 9.49 30.36 -0.40
CA GLU A 141 8.63 30.01 -1.55
C GLU A 141 9.39 30.11 -2.89
N THR A 142 10.54 30.79 -2.93
CA THR A 142 11.29 31.12 -4.15
C THR A 142 12.45 30.17 -4.48
N LEU A 143 12.73 29.17 -3.64
CA LEU A 143 14.00 28.45 -3.68
C LEU A 143 13.84 26.97 -4.03
N GLY A 144 13.98 26.66 -5.32
CA GLY A 144 13.79 25.31 -5.85
C GLY A 144 12.34 24.82 -5.72
N LYS A 145 12.02 23.70 -6.36
CA LYS A 145 10.73 23.04 -6.20
C LYS A 145 10.87 21.80 -5.32
N THR A 146 9.81 21.52 -4.56
CA THR A 146 9.70 20.30 -3.77
C THR A 146 8.68 19.36 -4.40
N LEU A 147 8.86 18.06 -4.18
CA LEU A 147 7.85 17.07 -4.56
C LEU A 147 6.56 17.29 -3.77
N CYS A 148 5.42 17.30 -4.45
CA CYS A 148 4.10 17.41 -3.84
C CYS A 148 3.04 16.63 -4.64
N SER A 149 1.79 16.66 -4.19
CA SER A 149 0.69 15.91 -4.80
C SER A 149 0.38 16.30 -6.25
N SER A 150 0.76 17.51 -6.69
CA SER A 150 0.59 18.02 -8.06
C SER A 150 1.89 18.14 -8.87
N GLU A 151 3.06 18.26 -8.22
CA GLU A 151 4.35 18.47 -8.88
C GLU A 151 5.35 17.37 -8.46
N MET A 152 5.74 16.50 -9.40
CA MET A 152 6.60 15.34 -9.09
C MET A 152 7.44 14.91 -10.31
N THR A 153 8.44 14.06 -10.11
CA THR A 153 9.25 13.52 -11.22
C THR A 153 8.42 12.60 -12.12
N SER A 154 8.91 12.34 -13.35
CA SER A 154 8.28 11.38 -14.27
C SER A 154 8.15 9.99 -13.65
N THR A 155 9.17 9.52 -12.93
CA THR A 155 9.17 8.26 -12.18
C THR A 155 8.01 8.18 -11.18
N LEU A 156 7.83 9.21 -10.34
CA LEU A 156 6.75 9.22 -9.35
C LEU A 156 5.37 9.29 -10.01
N ARG A 157 5.24 10.09 -11.08
CA ARG A 157 4.00 10.23 -11.83
C ARG A 157 3.54 8.88 -12.42
N GLU A 158 4.42 8.18 -13.12
CA GLU A 158 4.13 6.88 -13.74
C GLU A 158 3.93 5.77 -12.71
N LEU A 159 4.59 5.85 -11.55
CA LEU A 159 4.49 4.85 -10.50
C LEU A 159 3.20 4.97 -9.67
N CYS A 160 2.70 6.19 -9.45
CA CYS A 160 1.72 6.45 -8.41
C CYS A 160 0.41 7.10 -8.88
N THR A 161 0.35 7.61 -10.12
CA THR A 161 -0.81 8.38 -10.62
C THR A 161 -1.38 7.76 -11.89
N PRO A 162 -2.70 7.89 -12.12
CA PRO A 162 -3.33 7.41 -13.35
C PRO A 162 -2.94 8.22 -14.60
N PHE A 163 -2.05 9.21 -14.48
CA PHE A 163 -1.70 10.15 -15.55
C PHE A 163 -0.47 9.67 -16.32
N ARG A 164 -0.67 8.66 -17.17
CA ARG A 164 0.32 8.14 -18.11
C ARG A 164 0.91 9.25 -19.01
N ILE A 165 2.23 9.27 -19.12
CA ILE A 165 3.03 10.07 -20.05
C ILE A 165 2.93 9.43 -21.43
N ASP A 166 3.23 8.13 -21.56
CA ASP A 166 3.01 7.35 -22.79
C ASP A 166 1.73 6.54 -22.70
N ARG A 167 0.76 6.84 -23.58
CA ARG A 167 -0.55 6.17 -23.62
C ARG A 167 -0.61 5.01 -24.61
N ASN A 168 0.37 4.90 -25.51
CA ASN A 168 0.35 3.93 -26.61
C ASN A 168 1.17 2.67 -26.28
N ALA A 169 2.05 2.75 -25.29
CA ALA A 169 2.81 1.61 -24.80
C ALA A 169 2.06 0.80 -23.73
N GLU A 170 2.25 -0.52 -23.78
CA GLU A 170 1.91 -1.42 -22.67
C GLU A 170 2.52 -0.90 -21.37
N TRP A 171 1.76 -0.96 -20.29
CA TRP A 171 2.19 -0.36 -19.04
C TRP A 171 3.15 -1.29 -18.29
N SER A 172 4.29 -0.75 -17.89
CA SER A 172 5.13 -1.32 -16.83
C SER A 172 5.52 -0.19 -15.87
N PRO A 173 5.52 -0.44 -14.55
CA PRO A 173 5.90 0.59 -13.61
C PRO A 173 7.39 0.94 -13.75
N PRO A 174 7.79 2.20 -13.53
CA PRO A 174 9.19 2.58 -13.48
C PRO A 174 9.98 1.73 -12.47
N ASN A 175 11.18 1.29 -12.85
CA ASN A 175 12.03 0.38 -12.07
C ASN A 175 11.42 -1.00 -11.82
N GLY A 176 10.39 -1.40 -12.55
CA GLY A 176 9.79 -2.72 -12.44
C GLY A 176 9.55 -3.40 -13.78
N THR A 177 9.30 -4.69 -13.70
CA THR A 177 8.93 -5.58 -14.80
C THR A 177 7.78 -6.48 -14.36
N TRP A 178 7.01 -6.95 -15.33
CA TRP A 178 6.06 -8.03 -15.08
C TRP A 178 6.81 -9.34 -14.96
N THR A 179 6.56 -10.07 -13.88
CA THR A 179 7.24 -11.33 -13.58
C THR A 179 6.18 -12.37 -13.25
N ASP A 180 6.25 -13.55 -13.87
CA ASP A 180 5.45 -14.68 -13.43
C ASP A 180 5.94 -15.13 -12.05
N ILE A 181 5.05 -15.03 -11.07
CA ILE A 181 5.33 -15.41 -9.68
C ILE A 181 4.48 -16.60 -9.25
N SER A 182 3.93 -17.37 -10.20
CA SER A 182 3.17 -18.61 -9.98
C SER A 182 3.91 -19.58 -9.05
N SER A 183 5.22 -19.72 -9.23
CA SER A 183 6.12 -20.55 -8.39
C SER A 183 6.17 -20.13 -6.92
N CYS A 184 5.80 -18.89 -6.61
CA CYS A 184 5.77 -18.35 -5.25
C CYS A 184 4.45 -18.64 -4.53
N HIS A 185 3.44 -19.14 -5.23
CA HIS A 185 2.14 -19.44 -4.65
C HIS A 185 2.19 -20.68 -3.76
N ARG A 186 1.61 -20.59 -2.57
CA ARG A 186 1.23 -21.77 -1.78
C ARG A 186 -0.20 -21.69 -1.30
N GLN A 187 -0.94 -22.77 -1.50
CA GLN A 187 -2.36 -22.87 -1.21
C GLN A 187 -2.66 -23.15 0.28
N ASP A 188 -1.68 -23.62 1.04
CA ASP A 188 -1.81 -24.03 2.46
C ASP A 188 -1.64 -22.89 3.47
N ALA A 189 -1.42 -21.65 3.01
CA ALA A 189 -1.07 -20.51 3.84
C ALA A 189 -2.18 -19.43 3.88
N THR A 190 -3.43 -19.78 4.22
CA THR A 190 -4.47 -18.75 4.40
C THR A 190 -4.13 -17.80 5.54
N VAL A 191 -3.75 -16.57 5.18
CA VAL A 191 -3.37 -15.55 6.16
C VAL A 191 -4.48 -14.51 6.27
N PHE A 192 -5.19 -14.51 7.40
CA PHE A 192 -6.26 -13.53 7.68
C PHE A 192 -5.77 -12.08 7.78
N SER A 193 -4.45 -11.84 7.82
CA SER A 193 -3.86 -10.50 7.78
C SER A 193 -3.59 -9.99 6.36
N ASN A 194 -3.93 -10.73 5.30
CA ASN A 194 -3.96 -10.22 3.92
C ASN A 194 -5.20 -9.34 3.67
N PRO A 195 -5.16 -8.29 2.82
CA PRO A 195 -4.06 -7.76 1.99
C PRO A 195 -3.23 -6.63 2.64
N VAL A 196 -2.11 -6.27 2.00
CA VAL A 196 -1.28 -5.08 2.29
C VAL A 196 -1.15 -4.18 1.06
N GLN A 197 -1.38 -2.89 1.24
CA GLN A 197 -1.27 -1.87 0.19
C GLN A 197 0.18 -1.64 -0.27
N GLY A 198 0.37 -1.43 -1.58
CA GLY A 198 1.65 -1.04 -2.17
C GLY A 198 1.75 0.43 -2.59
N ALA A 199 2.50 0.72 -3.65
CA ALA A 199 2.86 2.06 -4.13
C ALA A 199 1.75 2.79 -4.91
N THR A 200 0.46 2.53 -4.62
CA THR A 200 -0.68 3.25 -5.20
C THR A 200 -1.62 3.75 -4.13
N GLY A 201 -2.29 4.89 -4.37
CA GLY A 201 -3.24 5.54 -3.46
C GLY A 201 -4.60 4.82 -3.37
N ASN A 202 -4.62 3.49 -3.28
CA ASN A 202 -5.83 2.68 -3.38
C ASN A 202 -6.27 2.01 -2.06
N SER A 203 -5.95 2.64 -0.92
CA SER A 203 -6.36 2.17 0.40
C SER A 203 -7.85 1.79 0.51
N TRP A 204 -8.71 2.45 -0.27
CA TRP A 204 -10.14 2.17 -0.35
C TRP A 204 -10.45 0.73 -0.80
N LEU A 205 -9.73 0.24 -1.82
CA LEU A 205 -9.85 -1.12 -2.32
C LEU A 205 -9.22 -2.13 -1.35
N ILE A 206 -8.03 -1.81 -0.81
CA ILE A 206 -7.32 -2.70 0.13
C ILE A 206 -8.13 -2.91 1.42
N ALA A 207 -8.69 -1.83 1.98
CA ALA A 207 -9.56 -1.90 3.14
C ALA A 207 -10.84 -2.70 2.86
N ALA A 208 -11.41 -2.57 1.66
CA ALA A 208 -12.57 -3.35 1.24
C ALA A 208 -12.25 -4.84 1.09
N LEU A 209 -11.17 -5.20 0.41
CA LEU A 209 -10.70 -6.59 0.25
C LEU A 209 -10.46 -7.26 1.61
N MET A 210 -9.78 -6.57 2.53
CA MET A 210 -9.60 -7.04 3.90
C MET A 210 -10.95 -7.22 4.63
N SER A 211 -11.89 -6.31 4.44
CA SER A 211 -13.18 -6.37 5.13
C SER A 211 -14.05 -7.53 4.61
N VAL A 212 -13.97 -7.80 3.30
CA VAL A 212 -14.61 -8.96 2.67
C VAL A 212 -13.95 -10.25 3.16
N SER A 213 -12.63 -10.38 3.06
CA SER A 213 -11.91 -11.57 3.52
C SER A 213 -12.13 -11.84 5.02
N TRP A 214 -12.24 -10.77 5.81
CA TRP A 214 -12.45 -10.86 7.25
C TRP A 214 -13.87 -11.24 7.65
N SER A 215 -14.90 -10.81 6.93
CA SER A 215 -16.30 -11.08 7.31
C SER A 215 -16.88 -12.31 6.61
N ASP A 216 -16.43 -12.57 5.39
CA ASP A 216 -16.92 -13.60 4.50
C ASP A 216 -15.75 -14.22 3.71
N PRO A 217 -14.86 -15.01 4.36
CA PRO A 217 -13.67 -15.56 3.71
C PRO A 217 -13.98 -16.35 2.44
N ALA A 218 -15.15 -17.00 2.36
CA ALA A 218 -15.57 -17.78 1.20
C ALA A 218 -15.86 -16.93 -0.05
N ALA A 219 -16.06 -15.61 0.11
CA ALA A 219 -16.22 -14.69 -1.01
C ALA A 219 -14.89 -14.39 -1.73
N ILE A 220 -13.74 -14.69 -1.10
CA ILE A 220 -12.42 -14.55 -1.71
C ILE A 220 -12.06 -15.85 -2.42
N LYS A 221 -11.77 -15.74 -3.71
CA LYS A 221 -11.26 -16.84 -4.52
C LYS A 221 -9.74 -16.90 -4.38
N HIS A 222 -9.23 -18.10 -4.20
CA HIS A 222 -7.80 -18.37 -4.19
C HIS A 222 -7.45 -19.05 -5.53
N SER A 223 -6.32 -18.68 -6.13
CA SER A 223 -5.90 -19.27 -7.41
C SER A 223 -5.77 -20.78 -7.28
N ALA A 224 -6.35 -21.52 -8.23
CA ALA A 224 -6.22 -22.97 -8.28
C ALA A 224 -4.93 -23.34 -9.03
N LEU A 225 -3.79 -23.12 -8.41
CA LEU A 225 -2.50 -23.57 -8.95
C LEU A 225 -2.33 -25.06 -8.66
N HIS A 226 -2.56 -25.91 -9.66
CA HIS A 226 -2.27 -27.35 -9.57
C HIS A 226 -0.76 -27.55 -9.48
N HIS A 227 -0.27 -28.03 -8.34
CA HIS A 227 1.08 -28.58 -8.26
C HIS A 227 1.07 -29.98 -8.88
N PRO A 228 1.99 -30.32 -9.80
CA PRO A 228 2.27 -31.73 -10.08
C PRO A 228 2.78 -32.39 -8.79
N PRO A 229 2.50 -33.69 -8.55
CA PRO A 229 2.97 -34.40 -7.37
C PRO A 229 4.50 -34.33 -7.31
N SER A 230 5.02 -34.03 -6.12
CA SER A 230 6.46 -33.93 -5.85
C SER A 230 7.21 -35.17 -6.35
N SER A 231 7.99 -35.01 -7.43
CA SER A 231 9.08 -35.93 -7.72
C SER A 231 10.22 -35.65 -6.73
N SER A 232 10.79 -36.75 -6.25
CA SER A 232 11.78 -36.85 -5.18
C SER A 232 12.92 -35.84 -5.30
N PHE A 233 13.21 -35.13 -4.21
CA PHE A 233 14.43 -34.33 -4.05
C PHE A 233 15.67 -35.22 -4.25
N SER A 234 16.44 -34.97 -5.32
CA SER A 234 17.83 -35.40 -5.40
C SER A 234 18.67 -34.49 -4.50
N SER A 235 19.36 -35.10 -3.54
CA SER A 235 20.22 -34.45 -2.55
C SER A 235 21.41 -33.74 -3.21
N LEU A 236 21.46 -32.42 -3.13
CA LEU A 236 22.71 -31.67 -3.19
C LEU A 236 23.16 -31.38 -1.77
N SER A 237 24.27 -32.00 -1.40
CA SER A 237 24.94 -31.93 -0.10
C SER A 237 25.45 -30.52 0.19
N LEU A 238 24.88 -29.87 1.19
CA LEU A 238 25.44 -28.69 1.85
C LEU A 238 26.48 -29.14 2.88
N SER A 239 27.76 -28.88 2.60
CA SER A 239 28.84 -28.96 3.59
C SER A 239 28.65 -27.88 4.66
N PRO A 240 28.76 -28.18 5.97
CA PRO A 240 28.51 -27.22 7.03
C PRO A 240 29.80 -26.45 7.37
N CYS A 241 29.80 -25.13 7.14
CA CYS A 241 30.79 -24.24 7.73
C CYS A 241 30.30 -23.83 9.14
N SER A 242 30.70 -24.60 10.16
CA SER A 242 30.55 -24.21 11.56
C SER A 242 31.75 -23.36 12.00
N GLY A 243 31.52 -22.10 12.31
CA GLY A 243 32.43 -21.32 13.15
C GLY A 243 32.18 -21.62 14.62
N ARG A 244 33.25 -21.89 15.38
CA ARG A 244 33.32 -21.63 16.82
C ARG A 244 34.73 -21.23 17.22
N ASP A 245 34.75 -20.06 17.86
CA ASP A 245 35.41 -19.73 19.11
C ASP A 245 36.92 -19.94 19.28
N ARG A 246 37.49 -18.81 19.68
CA ARG A 246 38.80 -18.52 20.23
C ARG A 246 39.19 -19.38 21.45
N ASP A 247 40.52 -19.44 21.60
CA ASP A 247 41.34 -19.50 22.81
C ASP A 247 42.00 -20.84 23.20
N ASN A 248 43.28 -20.69 23.54
CA ASN A 248 44.24 -21.55 24.23
C ASN A 248 45.15 -22.51 23.42
N ASP A 249 46.40 -22.06 23.30
CA ASP A 249 47.64 -22.69 23.77
C ASP A 249 47.84 -24.18 23.48
N HIS A 250 48.84 -24.50 22.66
CA HIS A 250 50.11 -25.07 23.15
C HIS A 250 51.10 -25.29 22.00
N ASP A 251 52.35 -24.90 22.27
CA ASP A 251 53.53 -25.23 21.51
C ASP A 251 53.61 -26.73 21.19
N ARG A 252 54.07 -27.06 19.98
CA ARG A 252 55.18 -28.00 19.74
C ARG A 252 55.46 -28.15 18.25
N ASP A 253 56.68 -27.79 17.89
CA ASP A 253 57.42 -28.31 16.76
C ASP A 253 57.32 -29.84 16.74
N ASN A 254 57.03 -30.43 15.58
CA ASN A 254 57.57 -31.73 15.21
C ASN A 254 57.40 -31.93 13.70
N ASP A 255 58.52 -31.78 13.00
CA ASP A 255 58.77 -32.34 11.69
C ASP A 255 58.50 -33.84 11.71
N HIS A 256 57.67 -34.34 10.79
CA HIS A 256 57.74 -35.73 10.34
C HIS A 256 57.35 -35.81 8.88
N ASP A 257 58.39 -35.86 8.04
CA ASP A 257 58.35 -36.35 6.67
C ASP A 257 57.87 -37.80 6.66
N HIS A 258 56.83 -38.08 5.87
CA HIS A 258 56.55 -39.43 5.39
C HIS A 258 56.13 -39.35 3.92
N ASP A 259 57.14 -39.55 3.07
CA ASP A 259 56.99 -39.94 1.68
C ASP A 259 56.30 -41.31 1.61
N HIS A 260 55.15 -41.36 0.93
CA HIS A 260 54.59 -42.60 0.42
C HIS A 260 54.14 -42.38 -1.02
N ASP A 261 55.06 -42.71 -1.93
CA ASP A 261 54.77 -42.93 -3.34
C ASP A 261 53.90 -44.19 -3.50
N HIS A 262 52.70 -44.01 -4.04
CA HIS A 262 51.92 -45.09 -4.62
C HIS A 262 51.40 -44.65 -5.99
N ASP A 263 52.17 -45.00 -7.02
CA ASP A 263 51.75 -44.98 -8.41
C ASP A 263 50.65 -46.04 -8.63
N HIS A 264 49.45 -45.59 -8.97
CA HIS A 264 48.44 -46.42 -9.61
C HIS A 264 47.88 -45.67 -10.82
N ASP A 265 48.45 -45.99 -11.98
CA ASP A 265 47.88 -45.67 -13.29
C ASP A 265 46.59 -46.48 -13.50
N HIS A 266 45.47 -45.78 -13.62
CA HIS A 266 44.25 -46.33 -14.20
C HIS A 266 43.71 -45.34 -15.24
N ASP A 267 44.13 -45.56 -16.49
CA ASP A 267 43.47 -45.01 -17.67
C ASP A 267 42.10 -45.69 -17.84
N HIS A 268 41.03 -44.91 -17.71
CA HIS A 268 39.71 -45.28 -18.19
C HIS A 268 39.16 -44.15 -19.06
N ASP A 269 39.39 -44.28 -20.37
CA ASP A 269 38.64 -43.56 -21.39
C ASP A 269 37.20 -44.09 -21.43
N HIS A 270 36.26 -43.23 -21.06
CA HIS A 270 34.85 -43.43 -21.35
C HIS A 270 34.31 -42.20 -22.07
N ASP A 271 34.47 -42.20 -23.39
CA ASP A 271 33.65 -41.40 -24.29
C ASP A 271 32.22 -41.97 -24.30
N HIS A 272 31.30 -41.25 -23.67
CA HIS A 272 29.87 -41.46 -23.85
C HIS A 272 29.27 -40.22 -24.50
N ASP A 273 29.20 -40.27 -25.82
CA ASP A 273 28.29 -39.43 -26.60
C ASP A 273 26.85 -39.84 -26.29
N HIS A 274 26.15 -38.95 -25.58
CA HIS A 274 24.70 -39.01 -25.45
C HIS A 274 24.10 -37.73 -26.00
N ASP A 275 23.82 -37.75 -27.30
CA ASP A 275 22.83 -36.87 -27.92
C ASP A 275 21.45 -37.24 -27.36
N HIS A 276 20.97 -36.43 -26.43
CA HIS A 276 19.58 -36.42 -26.03
C HIS A 276 18.97 -35.07 -26.41
N ASP A 277 18.45 -35.02 -27.63
CA ASP A 277 17.41 -34.07 -28.01
C ASP A 277 16.18 -34.34 -27.14
N HIS A 278 16.08 -33.59 -26.04
CA HIS A 278 14.84 -33.46 -25.30
C HIS A 278 14.16 -32.17 -25.71
N ASP A 279 13.29 -32.27 -26.72
CA ASP A 279 12.18 -31.34 -26.91
C ASP A 279 11.30 -31.38 -25.66
N HIS A 280 11.63 -30.53 -24.68
CA HIS A 280 10.73 -30.22 -23.58
C HIS A 280 9.73 -29.18 -24.07
N ASP A 281 8.62 -29.66 -24.63
CA ASP A 281 7.36 -28.90 -24.65
C ASP A 281 6.98 -28.59 -23.19
N HIS A 282 7.41 -27.43 -22.71
CA HIS A 282 6.99 -26.88 -21.43
C HIS A 282 5.52 -26.43 -21.53
N ASP A 283 4.60 -27.37 -21.39
CA ASP A 283 3.17 -27.11 -21.21
C ASP A 283 2.95 -26.51 -19.80
N HIS A 284 3.40 -25.27 -19.59
CA HIS A 284 3.14 -24.48 -18.39
C HIS A 284 1.66 -24.08 -18.39
N LYS A 285 0.78 -24.92 -17.83
CA LYS A 285 -0.60 -24.52 -17.55
C LYS A 285 -0.60 -23.39 -16.52
N GLU A 286 -0.67 -22.17 -17.03
CA GLU A 286 -0.60 -20.91 -16.30
C GLU A 286 -1.60 -20.85 -15.14
N GLY A 287 -1.12 -20.49 -13.95
CA GLY A 287 -1.98 -20.16 -12.82
C GLY A 287 -2.81 -18.92 -13.14
N THR A 288 -4.12 -19.10 -13.34
CA THR A 288 -5.05 -18.00 -13.56
C THR A 288 -6.04 -17.86 -12.42
N LEU A 289 -6.56 -16.64 -12.24
CA LEU A 289 -7.61 -16.32 -11.27
C LEU A 289 -8.74 -15.55 -11.95
N SER A 290 -9.96 -16.08 -11.87
CA SER A 290 -11.17 -15.46 -12.44
C SER A 290 -12.08 -14.88 -11.36
N ILE A 291 -12.18 -13.55 -11.31
CA ILE A 291 -12.94 -12.81 -10.30
C ILE A 291 -14.14 -12.13 -10.96
N ARG A 292 -15.32 -12.20 -10.33
CA ARG A 292 -16.51 -11.49 -10.80
C ARG A 292 -16.66 -10.19 -10.04
N PHE A 293 -16.75 -9.08 -10.77
CA PHE A 293 -17.03 -7.75 -10.23
C PHE A 293 -18.42 -7.28 -10.65
N TYR A 294 -19.08 -6.51 -9.80
CA TYR A 294 -20.46 -6.09 -9.97
C TYR A 294 -20.55 -4.58 -10.12
N ARG A 295 -21.24 -4.10 -11.17
CA ARG A 295 -21.49 -2.68 -11.41
C ARG A 295 -22.27 -2.07 -10.24
N LYS A 296 -21.81 -0.92 -9.72
CA LYS A 296 -22.53 -0.16 -8.67
C LYS A 296 -22.73 1.33 -9.01
N GLY A 297 -22.26 1.79 -10.17
CA GLY A 297 -22.36 3.16 -10.67
C GLY A 297 -21.28 4.10 -10.13
N GLY A 298 -21.26 5.32 -10.70
CA GLY A 298 -20.30 6.36 -10.36
C GLY A 298 -18.89 6.11 -10.89
N ASP A 299 -17.92 6.86 -10.37
CA ASP A 299 -16.50 6.77 -10.74
C ASP A 299 -15.85 5.46 -10.27
N LYS A 300 -14.77 4.97 -10.91
CA LYS A 300 -14.17 3.65 -10.62
C LYS A 300 -15.18 2.50 -10.68
N ASP A 301 -15.93 2.44 -11.77
CA ASP A 301 -16.95 1.42 -12.01
C ASP A 301 -16.89 0.95 -13.47
N ALA A 302 -17.35 -0.27 -13.70
CA ALA A 302 -17.34 -0.94 -14.99
C ALA A 302 -18.58 -1.83 -15.14
N LYS A 303 -18.83 -2.38 -16.33
CA LYS A 303 -19.96 -3.32 -16.50
C LYS A 303 -19.68 -4.59 -15.67
N THR A 304 -20.72 -5.17 -15.06
CA THR A 304 -20.59 -6.44 -14.33
C THR A 304 -19.96 -7.49 -15.24
N ALA A 305 -18.83 -8.05 -14.83
CA ALA A 305 -18.05 -8.97 -15.64
C ALA A 305 -17.21 -9.91 -14.77
N THR A 306 -16.85 -11.06 -15.35
CA THR A 306 -15.80 -11.93 -14.81
C THR A 306 -14.50 -11.58 -15.51
N VAL A 307 -13.46 -11.27 -14.74
CA VAL A 307 -12.14 -10.91 -15.22
C VAL A 307 -11.15 -11.99 -14.82
N THR A 308 -10.44 -12.52 -15.80
CA THR A 308 -9.38 -13.52 -15.61
C THR A 308 -8.01 -12.84 -15.73
N VAL A 309 -7.11 -13.16 -14.79
CA VAL A 309 -5.72 -12.70 -14.78
C VAL A 309 -4.76 -13.87 -14.57
N ASN A 310 -3.60 -13.85 -15.22
CA ASN A 310 -2.48 -14.76 -14.95
C ASN A 310 -1.68 -14.31 -13.70
N CYS A 311 -0.65 -15.07 -13.33
CA CYS A 311 0.24 -14.81 -12.21
C CYS A 311 1.39 -13.83 -12.48
N GLU A 312 1.40 -13.16 -13.63
CA GLU A 312 2.37 -12.09 -13.89
C GLU A 312 2.01 -10.84 -13.09
N LEU A 313 2.93 -10.39 -12.24
CA LEU A 313 2.73 -9.23 -11.38
C LEU A 313 3.94 -8.29 -11.44
N PRO A 314 3.75 -6.96 -11.25
CA PRO A 314 4.86 -6.03 -11.32
C PRO A 314 5.79 -6.19 -10.10
N THR A 315 7.03 -6.56 -10.38
CA THR A 315 8.11 -6.64 -9.39
C THR A 315 9.16 -5.58 -9.67
N ASN A 316 9.84 -5.14 -8.62
CA ASN A 316 10.94 -4.20 -8.77
C ASN A 316 12.20 -4.91 -9.32
N ASN A 317 12.86 -4.30 -10.31
CA ASN A 317 13.99 -4.90 -11.03
C ASN A 317 15.19 -5.23 -10.14
N SER A 318 15.40 -4.47 -9.06
CA SER A 318 16.57 -4.63 -8.18
C SER A 318 16.28 -5.54 -6.98
N SER A 319 15.07 -5.48 -6.43
CA SER A 319 14.72 -6.19 -5.21
C SER A 319 13.81 -7.40 -5.41
N SER A 320 13.23 -7.55 -6.60
CA SER A 320 12.19 -8.54 -6.92
C SER A 320 10.94 -8.45 -6.03
N LEU A 321 10.76 -7.34 -5.29
CA LEU A 321 9.59 -7.13 -4.45
C LEU A 321 8.38 -6.72 -5.29
N LEU A 322 7.20 -7.24 -4.93
CA LEU A 322 5.93 -6.70 -5.41
C LEU A 322 5.82 -5.21 -5.09
N MET A 323 5.53 -4.42 -6.14
CA MET A 323 5.47 -2.97 -6.05
C MET A 323 4.10 -2.45 -5.56
N TYR A 324 3.04 -3.21 -5.81
CA TYR A 324 1.65 -2.85 -5.48
C TYR A 324 1.09 -3.73 -4.37
N CYS A 325 -0.22 -4.05 -4.39
CA CYS A 325 -0.84 -4.89 -3.37
C CYS A 325 -0.06 -6.19 -3.21
N ARG A 326 0.20 -6.56 -1.96
CA ARG A 326 1.03 -7.69 -1.62
C ARG A 326 0.49 -8.42 -0.39
N PRO A 327 0.90 -9.68 -0.19
CA PRO A 327 0.55 -10.42 1.01
C PRO A 327 1.29 -9.88 2.25
N SER A 328 0.70 -10.06 3.44
CA SER A 328 1.26 -9.56 4.70
C SER A 328 2.62 -10.19 5.04
N TYR A 329 2.84 -11.46 4.68
CA TYR A 329 4.11 -12.14 4.95
C TYR A 329 5.30 -11.50 4.23
N MET A 330 5.07 -10.84 3.08
CA MET A 330 6.12 -10.11 2.37
C MET A 330 6.61 -8.91 3.18
N ASN A 331 5.80 -8.34 4.08
CA ASN A 331 6.28 -7.36 5.04
C ASN A 331 7.17 -7.99 6.14
N ARG A 332 7.09 -9.31 6.39
CA ARG A 332 7.80 -10.04 7.46
C ARG A 332 9.20 -10.52 7.06
N SER A 333 9.40 -10.95 5.81
CA SER A 333 10.66 -11.55 5.37
C SER A 333 11.82 -10.54 5.37
N ARG A 334 12.97 -10.86 5.97
CA ARG A 334 14.20 -10.05 5.80
C ARG A 334 14.84 -10.25 4.43
N TYR A 335 14.42 -11.27 3.69
CA TYR A 335 14.96 -11.64 2.41
C TYR A 335 14.18 -10.94 1.30
N THR A 336 14.93 -10.36 0.36
CA THR A 336 14.43 -9.74 -0.87
C THR A 336 14.02 -10.77 -1.91
N THR A 337 14.60 -11.98 -1.87
CA THR A 337 14.37 -13.00 -2.89
C THR A 337 13.03 -13.72 -2.67
N MET A 338 12.20 -13.69 -3.70
CA MET A 338 10.90 -14.38 -3.81
C MET A 338 10.95 -15.93 -3.67
N GLY A 339 12.12 -16.52 -3.37
CA GLY A 339 12.34 -17.97 -3.49
C GLY A 339 12.29 -18.82 -2.21
N VAL A 340 12.10 -18.26 -1.01
CA VAL A 340 12.31 -19.04 0.24
C VAL A 340 11.05 -19.17 1.10
N SER A 341 9.97 -18.45 0.82
CA SER A 341 8.74 -18.53 1.62
C SER A 341 7.54 -18.18 0.75
N GLY A 342 6.95 -19.19 0.11
CA GLY A 342 5.74 -19.01 -0.68
C GLY A 342 4.52 -18.65 0.17
N GLY A 343 3.51 -18.04 -0.46
CA GLY A 343 2.26 -17.66 0.19
C GLY A 343 1.15 -17.27 -0.80
N GLU A 344 0.02 -16.79 -0.30
CA GLU A 344 -1.15 -16.52 -1.14
C GLU A 344 -0.96 -15.28 -2.03
N LEU A 345 -1.24 -15.42 -3.33
CA LEU A 345 -1.13 -14.31 -4.30
C LEU A 345 -2.45 -13.58 -4.54
N TRP A 346 -3.56 -14.07 -3.97
CA TRP A 346 -4.87 -13.47 -4.17
C TRP A 346 -4.90 -11.94 -3.93
N PRO A 347 -4.17 -11.35 -2.95
CA PRO A 347 -4.19 -9.90 -2.75
C PRO A 347 -3.78 -9.12 -4.00
N ALA A 348 -2.65 -9.50 -4.60
CA ALA A 348 -2.07 -8.85 -5.76
C ALA A 348 -2.90 -9.14 -7.02
N LEU A 349 -3.39 -10.38 -7.16
CA LEU A 349 -4.22 -10.78 -8.29
C LEU A 349 -5.60 -10.12 -8.29
N TYR A 350 -6.19 -9.88 -7.11
CA TYR A 350 -7.44 -9.13 -6.98
C TYR A 350 -7.26 -7.67 -7.39
N GLU A 351 -6.15 -7.03 -7.01
CA GLU A 351 -5.84 -5.66 -7.43
C GLU A 351 -5.61 -5.59 -8.96
N LYS A 352 -4.83 -6.53 -9.52
CA LYS A 352 -4.62 -6.66 -10.97
C LYS A 352 -5.94 -6.84 -11.72
N ALA A 353 -6.78 -7.76 -11.26
CA ALA A 353 -8.08 -8.03 -11.88
C ALA A 353 -9.03 -6.84 -11.77
N PHE A 354 -9.01 -6.11 -10.65
CA PHE A 354 -9.81 -4.90 -10.48
C PHE A 354 -9.32 -3.78 -11.42
N ALA A 355 -8.01 -3.58 -11.56
CA ALA A 355 -7.44 -2.65 -12.52
C ALA A 355 -7.83 -3.01 -13.96
N LYS A 356 -7.70 -4.28 -14.34
CA LYS A 356 -8.13 -4.83 -15.64
C LYS A 356 -9.63 -4.61 -15.87
N TRP A 357 -10.46 -4.83 -14.86
CA TRP A 357 -11.92 -4.59 -14.92
C TRP A 357 -12.27 -3.13 -15.22
N LEU A 358 -11.55 -2.20 -14.58
CA LEU A 358 -11.71 -0.77 -14.84
C LEU A 358 -11.26 -0.41 -16.26
N THR A 359 -10.09 -0.86 -16.71
CA THR A 359 -9.50 -0.40 -17.99
C THR A 359 -10.12 -1.01 -19.23
N THR A 360 -10.74 -2.20 -19.13
CA THR A 360 -11.30 -2.95 -20.28
C THR A 360 -12.76 -2.61 -20.59
N SER A 361 -13.42 -1.80 -19.76
CA SER A 361 -14.80 -1.40 -20.01
C SER A 361 -14.87 -0.18 -20.93
N PRO A 362 -15.54 -0.26 -22.10
CA PRO A 362 -15.67 0.86 -23.06
C PRO A 362 -16.48 2.06 -22.51
N ASN A 363 -17.09 1.90 -21.33
CA ASN A 363 -17.83 2.94 -20.61
C ASN A 363 -17.12 3.38 -19.32
N THR A 364 -15.79 3.27 -19.23
CA THR A 364 -15.09 4.04 -18.20
C THR A 364 -15.36 5.50 -18.48
N THR A 365 -16.31 6.08 -17.73
CA THR A 365 -16.32 7.50 -17.46
C THR A 365 -15.06 7.77 -16.63
N PHE A 366 -13.90 7.81 -17.31
CA PHE A 366 -12.89 8.77 -16.91
C PHE A 366 -13.62 10.12 -16.81
N PRO A 367 -13.39 10.92 -15.75
CA PRO A 367 -14.01 12.24 -15.69
C PRO A 367 -13.76 12.92 -17.03
N PRO A 368 -14.78 13.57 -17.65
CA PRO A 368 -14.58 14.30 -18.88
C PRO A 368 -13.34 15.15 -18.68
N LEU A 369 -12.33 14.90 -19.52
CA LEU A 369 -11.13 15.71 -19.61
C LEU A 369 -11.65 17.14 -19.81
N ASP A 370 -11.42 18.02 -18.84
CA ASP A 370 -11.87 19.41 -18.91
C ASP A 370 -11.49 19.99 -20.29
N PHE A 371 -12.51 20.19 -21.13
CA PHE A 371 -12.56 20.87 -22.43
C PHE A 371 -11.22 21.32 -23.04
N ASP A 372 -10.68 20.53 -23.96
CA ASP A 372 -10.38 20.88 -25.37
C ASP A 372 -9.59 19.73 -26.03
N ASP A 373 -10.24 18.56 -26.17
CA ASP A 373 -9.70 17.48 -27.01
C ASP A 373 -10.90 16.70 -27.58
N SER A 374 -11.53 17.28 -28.60
CA SER A 374 -12.67 16.73 -29.33
C SER A 374 -12.27 15.57 -30.27
N TYR A 375 -11.41 14.66 -29.82
CA TYR A 375 -11.23 13.35 -30.46
C TYR A 375 -11.82 12.27 -29.56
N ILE A 376 -13.14 12.21 -29.60
CA ILE A 376 -13.90 11.01 -29.23
C ILE A 376 -13.49 9.94 -30.25
N TYR A 377 -12.57 9.04 -29.87
CA TYR A 377 -12.56 7.74 -30.51
C TYR A 377 -13.80 7.00 -30.02
N SER A 378 -14.82 6.97 -30.87
CA SER A 378 -15.83 5.93 -30.82
C SER A 378 -15.13 4.62 -31.12
N CYS A 379 -14.78 3.85 -30.09
CA CYS A 379 -14.55 2.42 -30.25
C CYS A 379 -15.91 1.73 -30.39
N ALA A 380 -16.54 1.98 -31.53
CA ALA A 380 -17.53 1.10 -32.13
C ALA A 380 -16.86 0.58 -33.40
N ASP A 381 -16.21 -0.57 -33.25
CA ASP A 381 -16.27 -1.67 -34.21
C ASP A 381 -15.73 -2.93 -33.52
N ASP A 382 -16.42 -4.04 -33.77
CA ASP A 382 -16.28 -5.37 -33.16
C ASP A 382 -14.92 -6.04 -33.46
N GLU A 383 -13.84 -5.56 -32.87
CA GLU A 383 -12.64 -6.37 -32.63
C GLU A 383 -12.42 -6.47 -31.12
N ALA A 384 -12.22 -7.69 -30.63
CA ALA A 384 -11.95 -7.99 -29.23
C ALA A 384 -10.81 -7.08 -28.74
N ALA A 385 -11.17 -5.98 -28.05
CA ALA A 385 -10.22 -5.09 -27.42
C ALA A 385 -9.24 -5.98 -26.63
N SER A 386 -7.98 -5.99 -27.04
CA SER A 386 -6.96 -6.84 -26.44
C SER A 386 -7.05 -6.62 -24.93
N ASN A 387 -7.41 -7.67 -24.21
CA ASN A 387 -7.56 -7.60 -22.77
C ASN A 387 -6.13 -7.55 -22.21
N PRO A 388 -5.58 -6.38 -21.84
CA PRO A 388 -4.15 -6.29 -21.61
C PRO A 388 -3.83 -7.15 -20.40
N GLU A 389 -2.90 -8.10 -20.56
CA GLU A 389 -2.43 -8.91 -19.44
C GLU A 389 -1.67 -8.04 -18.42
N HIS A 390 -1.18 -6.88 -18.84
CA HIS A 390 -0.47 -5.89 -18.04
C HIS A 390 -1.30 -4.60 -17.87
N PRO A 391 -2.43 -4.64 -17.12
CA PRO A 391 -3.24 -3.44 -16.88
C PRO A 391 -2.48 -2.41 -16.05
N ASP A 392 -2.77 -1.12 -16.25
CA ASP A 392 -2.20 -0.05 -15.42
C ASP A 392 -2.82 -0.07 -14.00
N LEU A 393 -2.06 -0.56 -13.00
CA LEU A 393 -2.55 -0.66 -11.61
C LEU A 393 -2.76 0.72 -10.95
N THR A 394 -2.13 1.79 -11.45
CA THR A 394 -2.32 3.14 -10.90
C THR A 394 -3.74 3.65 -11.12
N GLN A 395 -4.50 3.04 -12.05
CA GLN A 395 -5.91 3.32 -12.28
C GLN A 395 -6.79 2.96 -11.09
N THR A 396 -6.28 2.24 -10.09
CA THR A 396 -6.98 2.00 -8.82
C THR A 396 -6.84 3.15 -7.82
N ALA A 397 -6.08 4.21 -8.12
CA ALA A 397 -5.89 5.35 -7.22
C ALA A 397 -7.20 6.09 -6.90
N HIS A 398 -7.42 6.28 -5.59
CA HIS A 398 -8.52 7.01 -4.93
C HIS A 398 -9.94 6.62 -5.33
N GLY A 399 -10.77 6.23 -4.36
CA GLY A 399 -12.14 5.81 -4.62
C GLY A 399 -12.99 5.64 -3.37
N ASP A 400 -14.10 4.92 -3.53
CA ASP A 400 -15.12 4.73 -2.50
C ASP A 400 -14.99 3.34 -1.86
N PRO A 401 -14.55 3.25 -0.59
CA PRO A 401 -14.30 1.96 0.07
C PRO A 401 -15.60 1.17 0.32
N VAL A 402 -16.74 1.83 0.49
CA VAL A 402 -18.03 1.14 0.76
C VAL A 402 -18.53 0.52 -0.54
N LYS A 403 -18.44 1.28 -1.64
CA LYS A 403 -18.77 0.78 -2.97
C LYS A 403 -17.87 -0.38 -3.40
N ALA A 404 -16.57 -0.34 -3.11
CA ALA A 404 -15.66 -1.44 -3.41
C ALA A 404 -16.14 -2.77 -2.81
N MET A 405 -16.58 -2.77 -1.55
CA MET A 405 -17.13 -3.97 -0.92
C MET A 405 -18.35 -4.51 -1.67
N ALA A 406 -19.25 -3.62 -2.13
CA ALA A 406 -20.39 -4.00 -2.94
C ALA A 406 -19.99 -4.52 -4.34
N GLN A 407 -18.98 -3.92 -4.98
CA GLN A 407 -18.44 -4.38 -6.26
C GLN A 407 -17.77 -5.76 -6.16
N LEU A 408 -17.26 -6.12 -4.99
CA LEU A 408 -16.63 -7.42 -4.70
C LEU A 408 -17.64 -8.53 -4.35
N THR A 409 -18.81 -8.18 -3.80
CA THR A 409 -19.71 -9.16 -3.15
C THR A 409 -21.14 -9.17 -3.69
N ASP A 410 -21.48 -8.25 -4.60
CA ASP A 410 -22.84 -7.93 -5.07
C ASP A 410 -23.82 -7.45 -3.99
N LYS A 411 -23.35 -7.23 -2.76
CA LYS A 411 -24.18 -6.71 -1.66
C LYS A 411 -24.56 -5.23 -1.87
N GLN A 412 -25.48 -4.72 -1.05
CA GLN A 412 -25.90 -3.32 -1.10
C GLN A 412 -25.02 -2.46 -0.19
N PRO A 413 -24.41 -1.37 -0.71
CA PRO A 413 -23.61 -0.47 0.10
C PRO A 413 -24.50 0.42 0.98
N GLN A 414 -24.15 0.55 2.26
CA GLN A 414 -24.82 1.43 3.21
C GLN A 414 -23.80 2.35 3.88
N TYR A 415 -24.10 3.65 3.92
CA TYR A 415 -23.19 4.69 4.38
C TYR A 415 -23.69 5.29 5.70
N PHE A 416 -22.76 5.61 6.60
CA PHE A 416 -23.02 6.22 7.90
C PHE A 416 -21.97 7.29 8.19
N LEU A 417 -22.32 8.55 7.91
CA LEU A 417 -21.54 9.74 8.24
C LEU A 417 -21.43 9.93 9.75
N THR A 418 -20.27 10.35 10.23
CA THR A 418 -20.03 10.54 11.67
C THR A 418 -20.62 11.83 12.21
N ALA A 419 -20.67 12.88 11.39
CA ALA A 419 -21.15 14.21 11.77
C ALA A 419 -22.52 14.19 12.48
N PRO A 420 -23.59 13.57 11.91
CA PRO A 420 -24.93 13.58 12.53
C PRO A 420 -25.10 12.60 13.70
N ARG A 421 -24.13 11.73 14.00
CA ARG A 421 -24.28 10.64 14.99
C ARG A 421 -23.48 10.91 16.25
N ARG A 422 -23.96 10.51 17.43
CA ARG A 422 -23.13 10.56 18.65
C ARG A 422 -22.13 9.41 18.63
N ALA A 423 -21.03 9.56 19.37
CA ALA A 423 -20.01 8.53 19.51
C ALA A 423 -20.59 7.15 19.88
N LYS A 424 -21.50 7.11 20.86
CA LYS A 424 -22.17 5.87 21.27
C LYS A 424 -23.01 5.23 20.17
N ASP A 425 -23.61 6.04 19.28
CA ASP A 425 -24.45 5.52 18.21
C ASP A 425 -23.60 4.86 17.13
N LEU A 426 -22.42 5.42 16.83
CA LEU A 426 -21.43 4.82 15.92
C LEU A 426 -20.93 3.48 16.43
N LEU A 427 -20.66 3.37 17.73
CA LEU A 427 -20.30 2.08 18.32
C LEU A 427 -21.45 1.08 18.28
N SER A 428 -22.69 1.50 18.56
CA SER A 428 -23.87 0.65 18.44
C SER A 428 -24.08 0.15 17.02
N LEU A 429 -23.82 0.98 16.00
CA LEU A 429 -23.82 0.58 14.60
C LEU A 429 -22.84 -0.56 14.35
N VAL A 430 -21.56 -0.39 14.71
CA VAL A 430 -20.54 -1.45 14.58
C VAL A 430 -21.00 -2.75 15.26
N ARG A 431 -21.53 -2.65 16.48
CA ARG A 431 -22.02 -3.81 17.25
C ARG A 431 -23.16 -4.55 16.56
N SER A 432 -24.08 -3.82 15.91
CA SER A 432 -25.22 -4.39 15.18
C SER A 432 -24.79 -5.23 13.96
N HIS A 433 -23.58 -5.02 13.48
CA HIS A 433 -22.96 -5.78 12.38
C HIS A 433 -21.93 -6.81 12.85
N CYS A 434 -21.88 -7.09 14.16
CA CYS A 434 -20.94 -8.03 14.75
C CYS A 434 -21.62 -9.21 15.44
N VAL A 435 -20.97 -10.37 15.38
CA VAL A 435 -21.23 -11.54 16.21
C VAL A 435 -19.91 -11.96 16.86
N ASN A 436 -19.93 -12.29 18.15
CA ASN A 436 -18.72 -12.64 18.91
C ASN A 436 -17.58 -11.62 18.74
N LEU A 437 -17.90 -10.32 18.87
CA LEU A 437 -16.96 -9.20 18.77
C LEU A 437 -16.34 -8.97 17.37
N ARG A 438 -16.70 -9.76 16.36
CA ARG A 438 -16.20 -9.71 14.98
C ARG A 438 -17.31 -9.31 14.02
N THR A 439 -16.99 -8.47 13.03
CA THR A 439 -17.94 -8.11 11.96
C THR A 439 -18.31 -9.31 11.10
N ILE A 440 -19.61 -9.46 10.82
CA ILE A 440 -20.16 -10.49 9.92
C ILE A 440 -20.60 -9.94 8.55
N TYR A 441 -20.64 -8.61 8.42
CA TYR A 441 -20.76 -7.91 7.13
C TYR A 441 -19.47 -7.15 6.87
N PRO A 442 -18.98 -7.09 5.61
CA PRO A 442 -17.85 -6.26 5.26
C PRO A 442 -18.11 -4.82 5.70
N ALA A 443 -17.19 -4.24 6.47
CA ALA A 443 -17.32 -2.91 7.03
C ALA A 443 -16.01 -2.12 6.93
N VAL A 444 -16.09 -0.87 6.50
CA VAL A 444 -14.94 0.05 6.37
C VAL A 444 -15.26 1.38 7.03
N ALA A 445 -14.23 2.11 7.42
CA ALA A 445 -14.32 3.48 7.90
C ALA A 445 -13.26 4.34 7.21
N TRP A 446 -13.55 5.63 6.98
CA TRP A 446 -12.57 6.54 6.37
C TRP A 446 -12.38 7.80 7.21
N THR A 447 -11.13 8.24 7.29
CA THR A 447 -10.75 9.43 8.04
C THR A 447 -11.17 10.71 7.34
N HIS A 448 -11.31 11.79 8.10
CA HIS A 448 -11.32 13.14 7.53
C HIS A 448 -10.04 13.35 6.70
N PRO A 449 -10.09 14.18 5.64
CA PRO A 449 -8.91 14.39 4.80
C PRO A 449 -7.74 15.05 5.54
N SER A 450 -8.06 15.79 6.61
CA SER A 450 -7.13 16.68 7.28
C SER A 450 -7.60 16.94 8.71
N GLY A 451 -6.65 17.22 9.61
CA GLY A 451 -6.93 17.47 11.02
C GLY A 451 -5.67 17.38 11.86
N ASP A 452 -5.65 18.06 13.01
CA ASP A 452 -4.45 18.13 13.85
C ASP A 452 -4.05 16.77 14.42
N GLY A 453 -5.00 15.84 14.52
CA GLY A 453 -4.80 14.45 14.88
C GLY A 453 -4.11 13.59 13.82
N PHE A 454 -3.77 14.11 12.64
CA PHE A 454 -3.01 13.35 11.62
C PHE A 454 -1.54 13.75 11.54
N ARG A 455 -1.08 14.73 12.33
CA ARG A 455 0.32 15.16 12.30
C ARG A 455 1.22 14.20 13.06
N GLY A 456 2.00 13.35 12.40
CA GLY A 456 2.96 12.45 13.05
C GLY A 456 2.32 11.29 13.84
N CYS A 457 1.23 10.70 13.32
CA CYS A 457 0.31 9.85 14.10
C CYS A 457 0.11 8.43 13.55
N THR A 458 -0.54 7.59 14.38
CA THR A 458 -1.08 6.26 14.06
C THR A 458 -2.23 6.26 13.02
N LEU A 459 -2.89 7.41 12.82
CA LEU A 459 -3.92 7.59 11.79
C LEU A 459 -3.42 8.51 10.69
N VAL A 460 -3.88 8.23 9.47
CA VAL A 460 -3.57 8.97 8.25
C VAL A 460 -4.85 9.66 7.76
N GLY A 461 -4.74 10.92 7.33
CA GLY A 461 -5.84 11.64 6.71
C GLY A 461 -6.25 11.03 5.38
N ASN A 462 -7.52 11.22 4.98
CA ASN A 462 -8.07 10.73 3.71
C ASN A 462 -7.80 9.24 3.42
N MET A 463 -7.86 8.39 4.44
CA MET A 463 -7.47 6.98 4.39
C MET A 463 -8.65 6.08 4.75
N ALA A 464 -8.77 4.93 4.07
CA ALA A 464 -9.74 3.89 4.41
C ALA A 464 -9.13 2.84 5.34
N TYR A 465 -9.89 2.41 6.33
CA TYR A 465 -9.56 1.39 7.31
C TYR A 465 -10.62 0.30 7.30
N SER A 466 -10.21 -0.96 7.48
CA SER A 466 -11.15 -2.07 7.66
C SER A 466 -11.68 -2.07 9.09
N VAL A 467 -12.99 -2.13 9.26
CA VAL A 467 -13.63 -2.32 10.58
C VAL A 467 -13.72 -3.81 10.82
N LEU A 468 -12.98 -4.29 11.82
CA LEU A 468 -12.92 -5.72 12.12
C LEU A 468 -13.90 -6.14 13.22
N GLY A 469 -14.30 -5.20 14.07
CA GLY A 469 -15.18 -5.51 15.18
C GLY A 469 -15.16 -4.44 16.26
N TRP A 470 -15.49 -4.87 17.48
CA TRP A 470 -15.48 -4.01 18.65
C TRP A 470 -14.92 -4.76 19.86
N ALA A 471 -14.39 -4.02 20.84
CA ALA A 471 -13.82 -4.58 22.05
C ALA A 471 -14.27 -3.78 23.28
N ALA A 472 -14.37 -4.47 24.42
CA ALA A 472 -14.63 -3.86 25.73
C ALA A 472 -13.81 -4.56 26.82
N PRO A 473 -12.47 -4.44 26.78
CA PRO A 473 -11.57 -5.13 27.72
C PRO A 473 -11.76 -4.68 29.17
N ARG A 474 -12.38 -3.52 29.39
CA ARG A 474 -12.82 -3.02 30.70
C ARG A 474 -14.24 -2.49 30.57
N GLN A 475 -15.09 -2.73 31.57
CA GLN A 475 -16.54 -2.39 31.51
C GLN A 475 -16.83 -0.93 31.10
N ARG A 476 -15.95 0.03 31.41
CA ARG A 476 -16.14 1.46 31.12
C ARG A 476 -15.54 1.96 29.81
N LYS A 477 -14.71 1.16 29.12
CA LYS A 477 -14.05 1.58 27.88
C LYS A 477 -14.38 0.64 26.75
N GLN A 478 -14.97 1.18 25.69
CA GLN A 478 -15.39 0.44 24.51
C GLN A 478 -14.71 1.02 23.28
N TYR A 479 -14.30 0.13 22.39
CA TYR A 479 -13.46 0.44 21.25
C TYR A 479 -14.03 -0.15 19.97
N ILE A 480 -13.81 0.55 18.87
CA ILE A 480 -13.94 0.02 17.52
C ILE A 480 -12.55 -0.53 17.14
N VAL A 481 -12.51 -1.76 16.65
CA VAL A 481 -11.26 -2.42 16.23
C VAL A 481 -11.11 -2.25 14.72
N LEU A 482 -9.97 -1.69 14.31
CA LEU A 482 -9.69 -1.31 12.93
C LEU A 482 -8.38 -1.95 12.47
N ARG A 483 -8.24 -2.13 11.15
CA ARG A 483 -6.97 -2.50 10.51
C ARG A 483 -6.51 -1.43 9.54
N HIS A 484 -5.23 -1.06 9.67
CA HIS A 484 -4.54 -0.18 8.74
C HIS A 484 -4.23 -0.91 7.43
N PRO A 485 -4.56 -0.34 6.25
CA PRO A 485 -4.36 -1.01 4.96
C PRO A 485 -2.89 -1.27 4.61
N TRP A 486 -1.94 -0.65 5.31
CA TRP A 486 -0.49 -0.82 5.11
C TRP A 486 0.05 -2.09 5.79
N GLY A 487 -0.79 -2.84 6.51
CA GLY A 487 -0.35 -4.01 7.29
C GLY A 487 0.58 -3.67 8.46
N ILE A 488 0.72 -2.39 8.77
CA ILE A 488 1.44 -1.84 9.90
C ILE A 488 0.65 -0.62 10.37
N ALA A 489 0.52 -0.49 11.69
CA ALA A 489 0.03 0.74 12.30
C ALA A 489 1.26 1.52 12.73
N GLU A 490 1.32 2.79 12.34
CA GLU A 490 2.41 3.66 12.75
C GLU A 490 2.50 3.67 14.28
N LYS A 491 3.74 3.58 14.79
CA LYS A 491 3.97 3.67 16.23
C LYS A 491 3.44 5.02 16.72
N PRO A 492 2.95 5.11 17.97
CA PRO A 492 2.60 6.40 18.54
C PRO A 492 3.76 7.38 18.34
N GLY A 493 3.52 8.45 17.58
CA GLY A 493 4.51 9.49 17.36
C GLY A 493 4.56 10.48 18.52
N ARG A 494 5.09 11.68 18.26
CA ARG A 494 5.09 12.79 19.24
C ARG A 494 3.69 13.27 19.64
N THR A 495 2.70 12.86 18.88
CA THR A 495 1.28 13.21 18.96
C THR A 495 0.50 11.89 18.90
N SER A 496 0.20 11.33 20.06
CA SER A 496 -0.75 10.23 20.16
C SER A 496 -2.17 10.81 20.19
N ILE A 497 -3.07 10.27 19.37
CA ILE A 497 -4.49 10.61 19.46
C ILE A 497 -5.01 9.97 20.75
N PRO A 498 -5.55 10.75 21.71
CA PRO A 498 -6.16 10.19 22.90
C PRO A 498 -7.25 9.18 22.53
N GLY A 499 -7.30 8.05 23.20
CA GLY A 499 -8.28 7.00 22.94
C GLY A 499 -7.90 6.00 21.84
N VAL A 500 -6.71 6.09 21.24
CA VAL A 500 -6.15 5.04 20.37
C VAL A 500 -5.29 4.06 21.18
N VAL A 501 -5.53 2.77 20.95
CA VAL A 501 -4.74 1.65 21.49
C VAL A 501 -4.02 0.99 20.31
N SER A 502 -2.71 1.20 20.23
CA SER A 502 -1.88 0.78 19.08
C SER A 502 -1.62 -0.73 19.00
N THR A 503 -1.88 -1.48 20.08
CA THR A 503 -1.62 -2.91 20.16
C THR A 503 -2.85 -3.63 20.70
N VAL A 504 -3.43 -4.51 19.89
CA VAL A 504 -4.61 -5.30 20.23
C VAL A 504 -4.23 -6.77 20.22
N ASP A 505 -4.14 -7.37 21.41
CA ASP A 505 -3.85 -8.80 21.56
C ASP A 505 -5.12 -9.64 21.81
N VAL A 506 -4.95 -10.96 21.91
CA VAL A 506 -6.04 -11.91 22.15
C VAL A 506 -6.77 -11.65 23.48
N LYS A 507 -6.07 -11.10 24.48
CA LYS A 507 -6.69 -10.77 25.78
C LYS A 507 -7.57 -9.52 25.67
N PHE A 508 -7.16 -8.56 24.84
CA PHE A 508 -7.90 -7.34 24.57
C PHE A 508 -9.13 -7.60 23.69
N TRP A 509 -8.94 -8.38 22.62
CA TRP A 509 -9.97 -8.71 21.65
C TRP A 509 -9.70 -10.12 21.09
N PRO A 510 -10.42 -11.15 21.58
CA PRO A 510 -10.15 -12.56 21.23
C PRO A 510 -9.99 -12.87 19.73
N PRO A 511 -10.75 -12.25 18.80
CA PRO A 511 -10.54 -12.47 17.36
C PRO A 511 -9.13 -12.09 16.84
N ALA A 512 -8.34 -11.33 17.61
CA ALA A 512 -6.94 -11.06 17.27
C ALA A 512 -6.10 -12.34 17.10
N GLY A 513 -6.51 -13.47 17.68
CA GLY A 513 -5.81 -14.75 17.52
C GLY A 513 -5.84 -15.31 16.10
N LEU A 514 -6.74 -14.81 15.25
CA LEU A 514 -6.79 -15.15 13.83
C LEU A 514 -5.81 -14.33 12.98
N LEU A 515 -5.35 -13.19 13.50
CA LEU A 515 -4.59 -12.19 12.75
C LEU A 515 -3.12 -12.19 13.16
N GLU A 516 -2.25 -11.90 12.20
CA GLU A 516 -0.95 -11.35 12.57
C GLU A 516 -1.19 -9.92 13.10
N VAL A 517 -0.89 -9.68 14.38
CA VAL A 517 -1.31 -8.50 15.15
C VAL A 517 -0.85 -7.14 14.55
N LYS A 518 0.05 -7.14 13.55
CA LYS A 518 0.54 -5.90 12.93
C LYS A 518 -0.56 -5.21 12.12
N GLY A 519 -0.73 -3.92 12.34
CA GLY A 519 -1.73 -3.10 11.64
C GLY A 519 -3.11 -3.10 12.28
N VAL A 520 -3.36 -3.91 13.32
CA VAL A 520 -4.62 -3.89 14.08
C VAL A 520 -4.49 -2.96 15.28
N PHE A 521 -5.43 -2.04 15.41
CA PHE A 521 -5.51 -1.10 16.54
C PHE A 521 -6.97 -0.94 16.98
N ALA A 522 -7.17 -0.36 18.16
CA ALA A 522 -8.50 -0.05 18.66
C ALA A 522 -8.63 1.45 18.93
N ILE A 523 -9.82 2.01 18.71
CA ILE A 523 -10.09 3.44 18.95
C ILE A 523 -11.38 3.62 19.76
N GLU A 524 -11.33 4.47 20.77
CA GLU A 524 -12.52 4.84 21.55
C GLU A 524 -13.53 5.56 20.65
N ALA A 525 -14.82 5.35 20.89
CA ALA A 525 -15.87 5.89 20.03
C ALA A 525 -15.87 7.43 19.91
N GLY A 526 -15.38 8.13 20.95
CA GLY A 526 -15.19 9.59 20.93
C GLY A 526 -14.15 10.01 19.90
N ALA A 527 -12.94 9.45 19.99
CA ALA A 527 -11.87 9.69 19.03
C ALA A 527 -12.24 9.24 17.61
N PHE A 528 -12.99 8.12 17.47
CA PHE A 528 -13.52 7.71 16.17
C PHE A 528 -14.42 8.79 15.56
N LYS A 529 -15.34 9.37 16.34
CA LYS A 529 -16.21 10.45 15.86
C LYS A 529 -15.43 11.69 15.41
N GLU A 530 -14.31 12.00 16.07
CA GLU A 530 -13.48 13.17 15.76
C GLU A 530 -12.59 12.95 14.54
N CYS A 531 -12.05 11.74 14.35
CA CYS A 531 -11.08 11.47 13.29
C CYS A 531 -11.70 10.92 12.00
N PHE A 532 -12.86 10.27 12.07
CA PHE A 532 -13.49 9.61 10.93
C PHE A 532 -14.62 10.46 10.36
N ALA A 533 -14.66 10.59 9.03
CA ALA A 533 -15.73 11.28 8.32
C ALA A 533 -16.97 10.37 8.14
N GLY A 534 -16.76 9.06 8.05
CA GLY A 534 -17.84 8.09 7.96
C GLY A 534 -17.36 6.64 8.05
N MET A 535 -18.36 5.76 8.09
CA MET A 535 -18.21 4.32 7.93
C MET A 535 -19.27 3.78 6.98
N GLY A 536 -19.09 2.56 6.51
CA GLY A 536 -20.10 1.88 5.72
C GLY A 536 -19.97 0.38 5.80
N VAL A 537 -21.06 -0.30 5.42
CA VAL A 537 -21.15 -1.76 5.36
C VAL A 537 -21.72 -2.18 4.01
N ALA A 538 -21.38 -3.38 3.55
CA ALA A 538 -22.02 -4.01 2.40
C ALA A 538 -22.83 -5.21 2.89
N LYS A 539 -24.16 -5.16 2.76
CA LYS A 539 -25.07 -6.21 3.27
C LYS A 539 -26.12 -6.66 2.27
#